data_AF-A0AAD7GX32-F1
#
_entry.id   AF-A0AAD7GX32-F1
#
_cell.length_a   1.000
_cell.length_b   1.000
_cell.length_c   1.000
_cell.angle_alpha   90.00
_cell.angle_beta   90.00
_cell.angle_gamma   90.00
#
_symmetry.space_group_name_H-M   'P 1'
#
loop_
_entity.id
_entity.type
_entity.pdbx_description
1 polymer ?
#
loop_
_entity_poly.entity_id
_entity_poly.type
_entity_poly.pdbx_seq_one_letter_code
_entity_poly.pdbx_strand_id
1 'polypeptide(L)'
;MASLGHNRQGGSRWTSISSCFVLMKRITPLNLEIPRLVTHMADEDRFLIYHERHLTREGNPALAHQVAAHRMEWGCFNALHMERLVKLSKEPGCTASITPSVSVNKERRVPEEQDIEMPDVTAVVPPPEGAEGDIDEDNLDTELLIDSFERILVMSDDS
;
A
#
# COMPACT_ATOMS: atom_id res chain seq x y z
N MET A 1 -63.13 9.61 -31.24
CA MET A 1 -62.86 10.07 -29.86
C MET A 1 -62.82 8.82 -28.99
N ALA A 2 -61.76 8.41 -28.31
CA ALA A 2 -60.44 8.96 -28.07
C ALA A 2 -59.39 7.82 -28.16
N SER A 3 -58.19 8.22 -28.57
CA SER A 3 -56.94 7.45 -28.54
C SER A 3 -56.38 7.40 -27.12
N LEU A 4 -55.61 6.36 -26.77
CA LEU A 4 -54.46 6.30 -25.83
C LEU A 4 -54.31 4.82 -25.43
N GLY A 5 -53.26 4.07 -25.76
CA GLY A 5 -51.89 4.45 -26.07
C GLY A 5 -51.00 3.50 -25.27
N HIS A 6 -50.44 2.48 -25.93
CA HIS A 6 -49.31 1.75 -25.36
C HIS A 6 -48.15 2.75 -25.22
N ASN A 7 -47.64 3.01 -24.01
CA ASN A 7 -46.21 3.25 -23.89
C ASN A 7 -45.65 3.08 -22.46
N ARG A 8 -44.43 2.57 -22.46
CA ARG A 8 -43.52 2.24 -21.37
C ARG A 8 -43.14 3.46 -20.54
N GLN A 9 -42.81 3.26 -19.24
CA GLN A 9 -41.55 3.69 -18.58
C GLN A 9 -41.66 3.80 -17.05
N GLY A 10 -40.55 3.49 -16.37
CA GLY A 10 -40.27 3.80 -14.96
C GLY A 10 -39.88 2.55 -14.17
N GLY A 11 -38.61 2.18 -13.99
CA GLY A 11 -37.46 3.04 -13.71
C GLY A 11 -37.27 3.16 -12.20
N SER A 12 -36.58 2.16 -11.63
CA SER A 12 -35.74 2.13 -10.41
C SER A 12 -36.25 2.77 -9.10
N ARG A 13 -36.02 2.08 -7.96
CA ARG A 13 -35.35 2.62 -6.74
C ARG A 13 -35.57 1.73 -5.51
N TRP A 14 -34.53 0.98 -5.12
CA TRP A 14 -34.19 0.60 -3.73
C TRP A 14 -35.35 0.52 -2.71
N THR A 15 -36.15 -0.55 -2.70
CA THR A 15 -37.34 -0.66 -1.83
C THR A 15 -37.16 -1.59 -0.63
N SER A 16 -36.01 -1.59 0.04
CA SER A 16 -35.90 -2.31 1.33
C SER A 16 -35.03 -1.55 2.33
N ILE A 17 -35.61 -1.22 3.49
CA ILE A 17 -34.93 -0.64 4.66
C ILE A 17 -33.71 -1.50 5.04
N SER A 18 -33.77 -2.82 4.83
CA SER A 18 -32.64 -3.74 5.03
C SER A 18 -31.48 -3.46 4.08
N SER A 19 -31.73 -3.04 2.84
CA SER A 19 -30.68 -2.68 1.88
C SER A 19 -29.97 -1.39 2.28
N CYS A 20 -30.72 -0.36 2.72
CA CYS A 20 -30.13 0.89 3.22
C CYS A 20 -29.28 0.69 4.48
N PHE A 21 -29.71 -0.17 5.42
CA PHE A 21 -28.96 -0.44 6.65
C PHE A 21 -27.64 -1.17 6.40
N VAL A 22 -27.62 -2.14 5.48
CA VAL A 22 -26.39 -2.85 5.09
C VAL A 22 -25.43 -1.92 4.34
N LEU A 23 -25.96 -1.02 3.50
CA LEU A 23 -25.15 0.00 2.81
C LEU A 23 -24.53 1.00 3.80
N MET A 24 -25.30 1.54 4.75
CA MET A 24 -24.75 2.45 5.77
C MET A 24 -23.62 1.81 6.59
N LYS A 25 -23.80 0.55 7.03
CA LYS A 25 -22.76 -0.16 7.80
C LYS A 25 -21.43 -0.32 7.05
N ARG A 26 -21.46 -0.40 5.72
CA ARG A 26 -20.26 -0.55 4.89
C ARG A 26 -19.62 0.78 4.53
N ILE A 27 -20.44 1.82 4.29
CA ILE A 27 -19.98 3.12 3.84
C ILE A 27 -19.35 3.94 4.99
N THR A 28 -19.89 3.86 6.21
CA THR A 28 -19.34 4.59 7.36
C THR A 28 -17.86 4.29 7.64
N PRO A 29 -17.41 3.02 7.77
CA PRO A 29 -15.99 2.74 7.96
C PRO A 29 -15.16 3.12 6.73
N LEU A 30 -15.70 2.91 5.51
CA LEU A 30 -15.00 3.26 4.27
C LEU A 30 -14.66 4.77 4.21
N ASN A 31 -15.55 5.62 4.70
CA ASN A 31 -15.33 7.07 4.75
C ASN A 31 -14.14 7.49 5.64
N LEU A 32 -13.76 6.65 6.61
CA LEU A 32 -12.60 6.87 7.47
C LEU A 32 -11.34 6.16 6.96
N GLU A 33 -11.50 4.96 6.40
CA GLU A 33 -10.38 4.16 5.95
C GLU A 33 -9.76 4.67 4.65
N ILE A 34 -10.55 5.20 3.71
CA ILE A 34 -10.01 5.75 2.46
C ILE A 34 -9.01 6.90 2.76
N PRO A 35 -9.35 7.95 3.54
CA PRO A 35 -8.40 9.00 3.87
C PRO A 35 -7.17 8.51 4.66
N ARG A 36 -7.34 7.51 5.53
CA ARG A 36 -6.23 6.89 6.28
C ARG A 36 -5.25 6.22 5.35
N LEU A 37 -5.74 5.40 4.43
CA LEU A 37 -4.91 4.71 3.45
C LEU A 37 -4.18 5.70 2.53
N VAL A 38 -4.88 6.72 2.04
CA VAL A 38 -4.26 7.79 1.23
C VAL A 38 -3.15 8.50 1.99
N THR A 39 -3.39 8.82 3.26
CA THR A 39 -2.40 9.48 4.11
C THR A 39 -1.19 8.56 4.34
N HIS A 40 -1.43 7.28 4.60
CA HIS A 40 -0.37 6.30 4.78
C HIS A 40 0.51 6.16 3.52
N MET A 41 -0.10 6.02 2.34
CA MET A 41 0.64 5.93 1.07
C MET A 41 1.50 7.18 0.84
N ALA A 42 0.98 8.37 1.13
CA ALA A 42 1.72 9.63 0.98
C ALA A 42 2.85 9.80 2.01
N ASP A 43 2.64 9.37 3.25
CA ASP A 43 3.67 9.39 4.28
C ASP A 43 4.78 8.37 3.99
N GLU A 44 4.45 7.19 3.49
CA GLU A 44 5.44 6.17 3.13
C GLU A 44 6.31 6.61 1.94
N ASP A 45 5.72 7.16 0.88
CA ASP A 45 6.50 7.69 -0.25
C ASP A 45 7.50 8.77 0.20
N ARG A 46 7.08 9.68 1.09
CA ARG A 46 7.96 10.69 1.69
C ARG A 46 9.06 10.07 2.54
N PHE A 47 8.75 9.05 3.32
CA PHE A 47 9.70 8.32 4.15
C PHE A 47 10.77 7.66 3.28
N LEU A 48 10.37 6.97 2.22
CA LEU A 48 11.30 6.33 1.28
C LEU A 48 12.19 7.36 0.56
N ILE A 49 11.63 8.48 0.09
CA ILE A 49 12.42 9.56 -0.54
C ILE A 49 13.43 10.16 0.45
N TYR A 50 13.03 10.34 1.70
CA TYR A 50 13.92 10.84 2.74
C TYR A 50 15.10 9.88 2.96
N HIS A 51 14.83 8.59 3.14
CA HIS A 51 15.88 7.59 3.37
C HIS A 51 16.77 7.37 2.14
N GLU A 52 16.21 7.35 0.93
CA GLU A 52 16.97 7.29 -0.33
C GLU A 52 18.02 8.42 -0.38
N ARG A 53 17.60 9.64 -0.06
CA ARG A 53 18.49 10.82 -0.04
C ARG A 53 19.49 10.78 1.12
N HIS A 54 19.08 10.28 2.27
CA HIS A 54 19.95 10.15 3.44
C HIS A 54 21.10 9.18 3.16
N LEU A 55 20.77 7.96 2.72
CA LEU A 55 21.73 6.91 2.40
C LEU A 55 22.71 7.34 1.29
N THR A 56 22.20 8.10 0.30
CA THR A 56 23.06 8.69 -0.74
C THR A 56 24.09 9.64 -0.15
N ARG A 57 23.72 10.47 0.83
CA ARG A 57 24.63 11.43 1.49
C ARG A 57 25.64 10.74 2.40
N GLU A 58 25.26 9.62 3.02
CA GLU A 58 26.14 8.81 3.86
C GLU A 58 27.15 7.97 3.07
N GLY A 59 27.08 7.99 1.73
CA GLY A 59 27.99 7.20 0.89
C GLY A 59 27.60 5.73 0.80
N ASN A 60 26.32 5.41 1.01
CA ASN A 60 25.76 4.06 0.90
C ASN A 60 24.90 3.91 -0.38
N PRO A 61 25.49 3.99 -1.60
CA PRO A 61 24.72 4.04 -2.85
C PRO A 61 23.98 2.75 -3.15
N ALA A 62 24.49 1.59 -2.73
CA ALA A 62 23.83 0.30 -2.95
C ALA A 62 22.50 0.21 -2.17
N LEU A 63 22.50 0.60 -0.89
CA LEU A 63 21.28 0.66 -0.07
C LEU A 63 20.31 1.73 -0.59
N ALA A 64 20.81 2.90 -0.99
CA ALA A 64 19.98 3.94 -1.61
C ALA A 64 19.30 3.42 -2.90
N HIS A 65 20.01 2.65 -3.72
CA HIS A 65 19.45 2.02 -4.92
C HIS A 65 18.36 0.99 -4.58
N GLN A 66 18.56 0.16 -3.54
CA GLN A 66 17.52 -0.78 -3.08
C GLN A 66 16.26 -0.04 -2.60
N VAL A 67 16.41 1.04 -1.84
CA VAL A 67 15.28 1.89 -1.41
C VAL A 67 14.57 2.52 -2.62
N ALA A 68 15.32 3.00 -3.61
CA ALA A 68 14.76 3.55 -4.84
C ALA A 68 13.97 2.51 -5.63
N ALA A 69 14.52 1.29 -5.79
CA ALA A 69 13.85 0.19 -6.46
C ALA A 69 12.53 -0.19 -5.75
N HIS A 70 12.58 -0.36 -4.43
CA HIS A 70 11.40 -0.62 -3.61
C HIS A 70 10.35 0.51 -3.76
N ARG A 71 10.78 1.78 -3.76
CA ARG A 71 9.89 2.93 -3.97
C ARG A 71 9.22 2.90 -5.33
N MET A 72 9.92 2.51 -6.39
CA MET A 72 9.34 2.37 -7.73
C MET A 72 8.25 1.30 -7.77
N GLU A 73 8.54 0.13 -7.22
CA GLU A 73 7.57 -0.97 -7.12
C GLU A 73 6.33 -0.55 -6.33
N TRP A 74 6.52 0.03 -5.15
CA TRP A 74 5.43 0.58 -4.33
C TRP A 74 4.65 1.69 -5.05
N GLY A 75 5.33 2.52 -5.84
CA GLY A 75 4.69 3.56 -6.66
C GLY A 75 3.69 3.00 -7.65
N CYS A 76 4.00 1.87 -8.30
CA CYS A 76 3.09 1.18 -9.21
C CYS A 76 1.85 0.65 -8.47
N PHE A 77 2.03 -0.01 -7.33
CA PHE A 77 0.91 -0.49 -6.51
C PHE A 77 0.06 0.68 -5.99
N ASN A 78 0.69 1.75 -5.49
CA ASN A 78 0.00 2.93 -5.01
C ASN A 78 -0.82 3.60 -6.12
N ALA A 79 -0.33 3.64 -7.36
CA ALA A 79 -1.10 4.16 -8.48
C ALA A 79 -2.38 3.35 -8.73
N LEU A 80 -2.29 2.01 -8.72
CA LEU A 80 -3.45 1.12 -8.84
C LEU A 80 -4.42 1.28 -7.66
N HIS A 81 -3.90 1.40 -6.43
CA HIS A 81 -4.71 1.67 -5.25
C HIS A 81 -5.43 3.01 -5.36
N MET A 82 -4.75 4.07 -5.80
CA MET A 82 -5.36 5.38 -5.98
C MET A 82 -6.48 5.35 -7.03
N GLU A 83 -6.29 4.64 -8.15
CA GLU A 83 -7.35 4.48 -9.14
C GLU A 83 -8.60 3.79 -8.55
N ARG A 84 -8.38 2.71 -7.78
CA ARG A 84 -9.47 1.98 -7.10
C ARG A 84 -10.16 2.85 -6.04
N LEU A 85 -9.40 3.62 -5.25
CA LEU A 85 -9.94 4.53 -4.26
C LEU A 85 -10.76 5.66 -4.90
N VAL A 86 -10.35 6.18 -6.06
CA VAL A 86 -11.13 7.16 -6.83
C VAL A 86 -12.45 6.57 -7.32
N LYS A 87 -12.46 5.29 -7.72
CA LYS A 87 -13.70 4.59 -8.08
C LYS A 87 -14.60 4.43 -6.85
N LEU A 88 -14.04 3.96 -5.73
CA LEU A 88 -14.77 3.79 -4.46
C LEU A 88 -15.32 5.10 -3.90
N SER A 89 -14.60 6.22 -4.04
CA SER A 89 -15.07 7.52 -3.55
C SER A 89 -16.25 8.07 -4.34
N LYS A 90 -16.53 7.53 -5.53
CA LYS A 90 -17.67 7.92 -6.37
C LYS A 90 -18.94 7.11 -6.07
N GLU A 91 -18.85 6.10 -5.21
CA GLU A 91 -20.01 5.28 -4.84
C GLU A 91 -21.06 6.11 -4.07
N PRO A 92 -22.37 5.89 -4.30
CA PRO A 92 -23.43 6.62 -3.62
C PRO A 92 -23.32 6.52 -2.10
N GLY A 93 -23.28 7.68 -1.43
CA GLY A 93 -23.17 7.78 0.03
C GLY A 93 -21.73 7.82 0.56
N CYS A 94 -20.72 7.62 -0.29
CA CYS A 94 -19.33 7.84 0.11
C CYS A 94 -19.05 9.34 0.22
N THR A 95 -18.44 9.73 1.34
CA THR A 95 -17.99 11.12 1.61
C THR A 95 -16.48 11.17 1.87
N ALA A 96 -15.77 10.09 1.56
CA ALA A 96 -14.33 9.99 1.75
C ALA A 96 -13.58 11.01 0.88
N SER A 97 -12.58 11.67 1.47
CA SER A 97 -11.61 12.42 0.68
C SER A 97 -10.48 11.52 0.20
N ILE A 98 -10.11 11.67 -1.08
CA ILE A 98 -8.92 11.05 -1.68
C ILE A 98 -7.68 11.95 -1.56
N THR A 99 -7.77 13.08 -0.86
CA THR A 99 -6.64 13.96 -0.61
C THR A 99 -5.88 13.49 0.63
N PRO A 100 -4.54 13.36 0.57
CA PRO A 100 -3.75 13.05 1.77
C PRO A 100 -4.00 14.06 2.88
N SER A 101 -4.22 13.57 4.09
CA SER A 101 -4.36 14.40 5.29
C SER A 101 -3.02 14.49 6.01
N VAL A 102 -2.93 15.35 7.02
CA VAL A 102 -1.74 15.42 7.88
C VAL A 102 -1.85 14.30 8.92
N SER A 103 -0.97 13.30 8.89
CA SER A 103 -0.96 12.32 9.97
C SER A 103 -0.43 12.92 11.27
N VAL A 104 -1.02 12.51 12.40
CA VAL A 104 -0.73 13.03 13.74
C VAL A 104 0.59 12.49 14.29
N ASN A 105 1.04 11.32 13.84
CA ASN A 105 2.31 10.73 14.27
C ASN A 105 3.50 11.45 13.61
N LYS A 106 4.21 12.24 14.40
CA LYS A 106 5.48 12.88 14.02
C LYS A 106 6.70 12.01 14.34
N GLU A 107 6.53 11.00 15.18
CA GLU A 107 7.64 10.18 15.71
C GLU A 107 8.25 9.22 14.67
N ARG A 108 7.53 8.91 13.58
CA ARG A 108 8.10 8.17 12.43
C ARG A 108 8.86 9.07 11.44
N ARG A 109 8.91 10.40 11.67
CA ARG A 109 9.23 11.37 10.60
C ARG A 109 10.66 11.90 10.58
N VAL A 110 11.48 11.63 11.58
CA VAL A 110 12.93 11.81 11.55
C VAL A 110 13.50 10.81 12.55
N PRO A 111 14.51 9.98 12.23
CA PRO A 111 15.32 9.39 13.27
C PRO A 111 16.05 10.56 13.93
N GLU A 112 15.54 11.03 15.07
CA GLU A 112 16.43 11.61 16.04
C GLU A 112 17.47 10.52 16.32
N GLU A 113 18.74 10.82 16.05
CA GLU A 113 19.88 9.95 16.30
C GLU A 113 19.87 9.57 17.78
N GLN A 114 19.12 8.53 18.12
CA GLN A 114 19.25 7.87 19.41
C GLN A 114 20.30 6.81 19.17
N ASP A 115 21.50 7.12 19.64
CA ASP A 115 22.58 6.16 19.82
C ASP A 115 22.01 4.96 20.58
N ILE A 116 21.65 3.92 19.84
CA ILE A 116 21.39 2.61 20.42
C ILE A 116 22.78 2.13 20.82
N GLU A 117 23.18 2.39 22.07
CA GLU A 117 24.31 1.72 22.69
C GLU A 117 24.06 0.21 22.56
N MET A 118 24.81 -0.42 21.66
CA MET A 118 24.97 -1.86 21.66
C MET A 118 25.51 -2.26 23.04
N PRO A 119 24.91 -3.22 23.74
CA PRO A 119 25.53 -3.76 24.93
C PRO A 119 26.86 -4.40 24.55
N ASP A 120 27.93 -3.94 25.21
CA ASP A 120 29.26 -4.53 25.21
C ASP A 120 29.16 -5.98 25.70
N VAL A 121 29.27 -6.92 24.77
CA VAL A 121 29.44 -8.34 25.08
C VAL A 121 30.93 -8.66 24.97
N THR A 122 31.70 -8.21 25.95
CA THR A 122 33.02 -8.77 26.26
C THR A 122 32.83 -10.16 26.88
N ALA A 123 32.59 -11.15 26.03
CA ALA A 123 32.69 -12.57 26.39
C ALA A 123 33.67 -13.25 25.44
N VAL A 124 34.89 -13.45 25.95
CA VAL A 124 35.93 -14.27 25.34
C VAL A 124 35.38 -15.69 25.14
N VAL A 125 35.15 -16.08 23.89
CA VAL A 125 34.94 -17.47 23.47
C VAL A 125 36.17 -17.87 22.63
N PRO A 126 36.93 -18.91 23.01
CA PRO A 126 38.06 -19.38 22.21
C PRO A 126 37.58 -19.97 20.87
N PRO A 127 38.42 -19.94 19.82
CA PRO A 127 38.01 -20.22 18.45
C PRO A 127 37.74 -21.72 18.25
N PRO A 128 36.64 -22.12 17.59
CA PRO A 128 36.56 -23.44 16.98
C PRO A 128 37.43 -23.46 15.72
N GLU A 129 38.44 -24.32 15.73
CA GLU A 129 39.23 -24.70 14.57
C GLU A 129 38.33 -25.30 13.47
N GLY A 130 38.50 -24.80 12.25
CA GLY A 130 38.25 -25.53 11.00
C GLY A 130 36.81 -25.81 10.60
N ALA A 131 36.26 -25.01 9.67
CA ALA A 131 35.33 -25.48 8.65
C ALA A 131 35.25 -24.44 7.52
N GLU A 132 36.11 -24.60 6.51
CA GLU A 132 35.87 -24.10 5.15
C GLU A 132 34.59 -24.79 4.63
N GLY A 133 33.65 -24.03 4.09
CA GLY A 133 32.42 -24.58 3.53
C GLY A 133 31.59 -23.50 2.84
N ASP A 134 31.81 -23.39 1.53
CA ASP A 134 31.11 -22.51 0.59
C ASP A 134 29.59 -22.57 0.78
N ILE A 135 28.96 -21.40 0.94
CA ILE A 135 27.50 -21.26 0.84
C ILE A 135 27.23 -20.69 -0.56
N ASP A 136 26.73 -21.54 -1.45
CA ASP A 136 26.30 -21.16 -2.79
C ASP A 136 25.17 -20.11 -2.70
N GLU A 137 25.44 -18.88 -3.16
CA GLU A 137 24.51 -17.74 -3.23
C GLU A 137 23.53 -17.80 -4.42
N ASP A 138 23.23 -18.97 -4.97
CA ASP A 138 22.39 -19.10 -6.17
C ASP A 138 21.12 -19.92 -5.90
N ASN A 139 20.19 -19.44 -5.06
CA ASN A 139 18.78 -19.82 -5.21
C ASN A 139 17.76 -18.89 -4.50
N LEU A 140 17.75 -17.59 -4.84
CA LEU A 140 16.51 -16.83 -4.72
C LEU A 140 15.76 -16.98 -6.04
N ASP A 141 14.84 -17.95 -6.07
CA ASP A 141 13.94 -18.28 -7.18
C ASP A 141 13.09 -17.04 -7.56
N THR A 142 13.71 -16.15 -8.33
CA THR A 142 13.13 -14.89 -8.81
C THR A 142 11.98 -15.18 -9.77
N GLU A 143 11.97 -16.38 -10.39
CA GLU A 143 10.89 -16.83 -11.26
C GLU A 143 9.59 -17.17 -10.50
N LEU A 144 9.66 -17.62 -9.24
CA LEU A 144 8.44 -17.88 -8.44
C LEU A 144 7.71 -16.59 -8.06
N LEU A 145 8.44 -15.48 -7.92
CA LEU A 145 7.89 -14.16 -7.60
C LEU A 145 7.23 -13.53 -8.84
N ILE A 146 7.83 -13.73 -10.01
CA ILE A 146 7.26 -13.31 -11.31
C ILE A 146 6.02 -14.15 -11.66
N ASP A 147 6.06 -15.48 -11.46
CA ASP A 147 4.93 -16.38 -11.77
C ASP A 147 3.72 -16.13 -10.85
N SER A 148 3.96 -15.72 -9.60
CA SER A 148 2.91 -15.25 -8.68
C SER A 148 2.26 -13.95 -9.16
N PHE A 149 3.05 -13.03 -9.72
CA PHE A 149 2.56 -11.76 -10.23
C PHE A 149 1.74 -11.91 -11.52
N GLU A 150 2.17 -12.75 -12.46
CA GLU A 150 1.41 -13.02 -13.70
C GLU A 150 0.05 -13.69 -13.41
N ARG A 151 -0.01 -14.59 -12.42
CA ARG A 151 -1.28 -15.19 -11.96
C ARG A 151 -2.28 -14.18 -11.42
N ILE A 152 -1.81 -13.11 -10.79
CA ILE A 152 -2.68 -12.06 -10.21
C ILE A 152 -3.21 -11.12 -11.31
N LEU A 153 -2.40 -10.82 -12.32
CA LEU A 153 -2.78 -9.98 -13.46
C LEU A 153 -3.83 -10.64 -14.36
N VAL A 154 -3.71 -11.95 -14.62
CA VAL A 154 -4.64 -12.70 -15.47
C VAL A 154 -6.07 -12.77 -14.89
N MET A 155 -6.25 -12.56 -13.58
CA MET A 155 -7.58 -12.55 -12.96
C MET A 155 -8.36 -11.24 -13.14
N SER A 156 -7.78 -10.20 -13.76
CA SER A 156 -8.40 -8.86 -13.84
C SER A 156 -9.08 -8.53 -15.18
N ASP A 157 -9.06 -9.43 -16.18
CA ASP A 157 -9.59 -9.14 -17.53
C ASP A 157 -10.94 -9.81 -17.86
N ASP A 158 -11.58 -10.52 -16.92
CA ASP A 158 -12.96 -11.02 -17.10
C ASP A 158 -13.95 -10.26 -16.21
N SER A 159 -14.45 -9.09 -16.66
CA SER A 159 -15.79 -8.55 -16.35
C SER A 159 -16.12 -7.28 -17.13
#